data_AF-A0A832WE37-F1
#
_entry.id   AF-A0A832WE37-F1
#
_cell.length_a   1.000
_cell.length_b   1.000
_cell.length_c   1.000
_cell.angle_alpha   90.00
_cell.angle_beta   90.00
_cell.angle_gamma   90.00
#
_symmetry.space_group_name_H-M   'P 1'
#
loop_
_entity.id
_entity.type
_entity.pdbx_description
1 polymer ?
#
loop_
_entity_poly.entity_id
_entity_poly.type
_entity_poly.pdbx_seq_one_letter_code
_entity_poly.pdbx_strand_id
1 'polypeptide(L)'
;MEIVVLVPVSENTLREIKELIELLGSPPIDVIIVGESATKLEVGDINILKVALPLDKYKILREVAFARAVTEPELLEVWAVPQELAGDNLAYELSLALLNRLLDVLIAKADYSLVREKASVEVVEGETVAHTLIRTLAVDVSVSLAVAGYTSEASQLVAKMADHPIYNSYKRFWEFVVSNFKFMPIYNWLLLFYGQSTSPSSVMRKDTSPSG
;
A
#
# COMPACT_ATOMS: atom_id res chain seq x y z
N MET A 1 6.76 11.78 23.35
CA MET A 1 7.45 10.52 23.02
C MET A 1 8.36 10.09 24.17
N GLU A 2 7.91 9.07 24.90
CA GLU A 2 8.60 8.36 25.97
C GLU A 2 9.28 7.10 25.42
N ILE A 3 10.44 6.71 25.96
CA ILE A 3 11.17 5.50 25.56
C ILE A 3 11.34 4.60 26.79
N VAL A 4 10.81 3.39 26.69
CA VAL A 4 10.94 2.31 27.67
C VAL A 4 11.89 1.26 27.12
N VAL A 5 12.91 0.88 27.89
CA VAL A 5 13.94 -0.06 27.44
C VAL A 5 13.89 -1.33 28.29
N LEU A 6 13.68 -2.49 27.65
CA LEU A 6 13.54 -3.79 28.33
C LEU A 6 14.88 -4.53 28.51
N VAL A 7 15.89 -4.17 27.74
CA VAL A 7 17.22 -4.79 27.73
C VAL A 7 18.31 -3.71 27.72
N PRO A 8 19.58 -3.99 28.06
CA PRO A 8 20.64 -3.00 27.90
C PRO A 8 20.79 -2.56 26.44
N VAL A 9 20.62 -1.27 26.15
CA VAL A 9 20.71 -0.69 24.81
C VAL A 9 21.63 0.54 24.84
N SER A 10 22.43 0.72 23.79
CA SER A 10 23.33 1.88 23.69
C SER A 10 22.57 3.18 23.43
N GLU A 11 23.09 4.31 23.93
CA GLU A 11 22.53 5.63 23.65
C GLU A 11 22.46 5.93 22.14
N ASN A 12 23.45 5.44 21.37
CA ASN A 12 23.46 5.60 19.92
C ASN A 12 22.26 4.91 19.25
N THR A 13 21.91 3.70 19.70
CA THR A 13 20.75 2.96 19.21
C THR A 13 19.45 3.67 19.55
N LEU A 14 19.31 4.20 20.77
CA LEU A 14 18.12 4.95 21.18
C LEU A 14 17.96 6.25 20.36
N ARG A 15 19.07 6.95 20.11
CA ARG A 15 19.10 8.11 19.23
C ARG A 15 18.67 7.75 17.81
N GLU A 16 19.22 6.67 17.25
CA GLU A 16 18.88 6.21 15.90
C GLU A 16 17.39 5.86 15.76
N ILE A 17 16.79 5.20 16.76
CA ILE A 17 15.34 4.94 16.77
C ILE A 17 14.55 6.25 16.74
N LYS A 18 14.91 7.22 17.58
CA LYS A 18 14.23 8.50 17.66
C LYS A 18 14.33 9.27 16.33
N GLU A 19 15.54 9.35 15.77
CA GLU A 19 15.78 9.98 14.48
C GLU A 19 14.94 9.32 13.38
N LEU A 20 14.87 7.99 13.32
CA LEU A 20 14.04 7.27 12.35
C LEU A 20 12.55 7.63 12.47
N ILE A 21 12.02 7.71 13.68
CA ILE A 21 10.61 8.03 13.89
C ILE A 21 10.31 9.48 13.46
N GLU A 22 11.23 10.39 13.76
CA GLU A 22 11.12 11.82 13.40
C GLU A 22 11.33 12.08 11.90
N LEU A 23 11.99 11.18 11.15
CA LEU A 23 12.14 11.31 9.68
C LEU A 23 10.80 11.41 8.95
N LEU A 24 9.75 10.78 9.48
CA LEU A 24 8.40 10.84 8.92
C LEU A 24 7.55 11.97 9.51
N GLY A 25 8.17 12.94 10.19
CA GLY A 25 7.52 14.10 10.79
C GLY A 25 7.18 13.86 12.26
N SER A 26 5.98 14.27 12.66
CA SER A 26 5.46 14.06 14.02
C SER A 26 4.41 12.95 14.00
N PRO A 27 4.81 11.68 13.91
CA PRO A 27 3.86 10.59 13.92
C PRO A 27 3.14 10.53 15.28
N PRO A 28 1.93 9.95 15.34
CA PRO A 28 1.16 9.82 16.57
C PRO A 28 1.75 8.70 17.45
N ILE A 29 3.05 8.73 17.74
CA ILE A 29 3.74 7.74 18.57
C ILE A 29 4.16 8.39 19.88
N ASP A 30 3.54 7.96 20.97
CA ASP A 30 3.77 8.49 22.29
C ASP A 30 4.75 7.65 23.09
N VAL A 31 4.76 6.33 22.89
CA VAL A 31 5.59 5.39 23.67
C VAL A 31 6.36 4.46 22.73
N ILE A 32 7.66 4.30 22.98
CA ILE A 32 8.51 3.33 22.28
C ILE A 32 9.03 2.31 23.28
N ILE A 33 8.80 1.02 23.02
CA ILE A 33 9.29 -0.08 23.84
C ILE A 33 10.42 -0.79 23.08
N VAL A 34 11.65 -0.72 23.58
CA VAL A 34 12.85 -1.26 22.92
C VAL A 34 13.30 -2.56 23.57
N GLY A 35 13.67 -3.54 22.75
CA GLY A 35 14.11 -4.88 23.21
C GLY A 35 13.01 -5.93 23.11
N GLU A 36 11.99 -5.67 22.30
CA GLU A 36 10.87 -6.58 22.06
C GLU A 36 11.22 -7.69 21.07
N SER A 37 10.36 -8.71 21.00
CA SER A 37 10.55 -9.85 20.08
C SER A 37 10.33 -9.50 18.60
N ALA A 38 9.53 -8.47 18.32
CA ALA A 38 9.24 -8.00 16.97
C ALA A 38 8.99 -6.48 16.95
N THR A 39 9.42 -5.82 15.88
CA THR A 39 9.06 -4.43 15.61
C THR A 39 7.63 -4.39 15.07
N LYS A 40 6.73 -3.73 15.80
CA LYS A 40 5.30 -3.58 15.44
C LYS A 40 4.65 -2.48 16.27
N LEU A 41 3.58 -1.86 15.77
CA LEU A 41 2.64 -1.15 16.64
C LEU A 41 1.90 -2.13 17.57
N GLU A 42 1.50 -1.64 18.74
CA GLU A 42 0.68 -2.44 19.64
C GLU A 42 -0.75 -2.61 19.12
N VAL A 43 -1.27 -3.83 19.26
CA VAL A 43 -2.63 -4.16 18.81
C VAL A 43 -3.63 -3.44 19.71
N GLY A 44 -4.37 -2.49 19.14
CA GLY A 44 -5.38 -1.70 19.86
C GLY A 44 -4.89 -0.34 20.36
N ASP A 45 -3.58 -0.06 20.28
CA ASP A 45 -3.02 1.26 20.56
C ASP A 45 -1.88 1.58 19.59
N ILE A 46 -2.22 2.30 18.54
CA ILE A 46 -1.28 2.72 17.49
C ILE A 46 -0.26 3.76 17.98
N ASN A 47 -0.41 4.30 19.20
CA ASN A 47 0.54 5.26 19.78
C ASN A 47 1.73 4.56 20.46
N ILE A 48 1.72 3.23 20.55
CA ILE A 48 2.78 2.44 21.16
C ILE A 48 3.52 1.66 20.08
N LEU A 49 4.80 1.98 19.88
CA LEU A 49 5.69 1.27 18.96
C LEU A 49 6.62 0.33 19.73
N LYS A 50 6.52 -0.98 19.47
CA LYS A 50 7.49 -1.98 19.93
C LYS A 50 8.61 -2.08 18.91
N VAL A 51 9.86 -2.12 19.38
CA VAL A 51 11.07 -2.18 18.55
C VAL A 51 11.93 -3.36 18.97
N ALA A 52 12.16 -4.26 18.02
CA ALA A 52 13.07 -5.39 18.19
C ALA A 52 14.52 -5.02 17.91
N LEU A 53 15.43 -5.83 18.46
CA LEU A 53 16.87 -5.76 18.22
C LEU A 53 17.36 -7.04 17.53
N PRO A 54 18.30 -6.96 16.57
CA PRO A 54 18.90 -5.75 16.01
C PRO A 54 17.90 -4.87 15.22
N LEU A 55 18.21 -3.59 15.07
CA LEU A 55 17.30 -2.64 14.42
C LEU A 55 17.07 -2.99 12.95
N ASP A 56 15.80 -3.00 12.56
CA ASP A 56 15.37 -3.04 11.17
C ASP A 56 14.71 -1.68 10.84
N LYS A 57 15.48 -0.80 10.20
CA LYS A 57 15.06 0.57 9.88
C LYS A 57 13.79 0.60 9.06
N TYR A 58 13.69 -0.30 8.08
CA TYR A 58 12.53 -0.39 7.20
C TYR A 58 11.29 -0.78 7.99
N LYS A 59 11.37 -1.77 8.88
CA LYS A 59 10.23 -2.14 9.73
C LYS A 59 9.80 -1.01 10.65
N ILE A 60 10.75 -0.33 11.31
CA ILE A 60 10.43 0.81 12.17
C ILE A 60 9.69 1.88 11.38
N LEU A 61 10.23 2.31 10.24
CA LEU A 61 9.61 3.33 9.39
C LEU A 61 8.26 2.87 8.84
N ARG A 62 8.09 1.58 8.53
CA ARG A 62 6.83 1.02 8.05
C ARG A 62 5.72 1.10 9.10
N GLU A 63 6.02 0.76 10.35
CA GLU A 63 5.06 0.86 11.46
C GLU A 63 4.70 2.32 11.75
N VAL A 64 5.69 3.22 11.72
CA VAL A 64 5.46 4.67 11.88
C VAL A 64 4.62 5.23 10.73
N ALA A 65 4.92 4.84 9.48
CA ALA A 65 4.15 5.21 8.31
C ALA A 65 2.70 4.68 8.42
N PHE A 66 2.52 3.47 8.95
CA PHE A 66 1.20 2.88 9.15
C PHE A 66 0.40 3.66 10.19
N ALA A 67 1.01 4.02 11.32
CA ALA A 67 0.37 4.88 12.32
C ALA A 67 -0.15 6.18 11.69
N ARG A 68 0.69 6.86 10.89
CA ARG A 68 0.28 8.08 10.16
C ARG A 68 -0.86 7.80 9.17
N ALA A 69 -0.75 6.73 8.38
CA ALA A 69 -1.73 6.39 7.35
C ALA A 69 -3.14 6.11 7.90
N VAL A 70 -3.26 5.72 9.17
CA VAL A 70 -4.56 5.46 9.83
C VAL A 70 -5.06 6.64 10.66
N THR A 71 -4.21 7.59 11.06
CA THR A 71 -4.61 8.76 11.86
C THR A 71 -4.81 10.04 11.05
N GLU A 72 -4.08 10.20 9.95
CA GLU A 72 -4.09 11.43 9.15
C GLU A 72 -5.21 11.37 8.10
N PRO A 73 -6.25 12.23 8.17
CA PRO A 73 -7.39 12.18 7.26
C PRO A 73 -7.02 12.26 5.77
N GLU A 74 -6.02 13.06 5.43
CA GLU A 74 -5.52 13.22 4.06
C GLU A 74 -4.88 11.95 3.50
N LEU A 75 -4.38 11.07 4.36
CA LEU A 75 -3.79 9.80 3.99
C LEU A 75 -4.84 8.69 3.89
N LEU A 76 -5.93 8.76 4.69
CA LEU A 76 -7.05 7.82 4.60
C LEU A 76 -7.69 7.83 3.21
N GLU A 77 -7.85 9.00 2.57
CA GLU A 77 -8.40 9.10 1.21
C GLU A 77 -7.61 8.31 0.16
N VAL A 78 -6.35 7.99 0.43
CA VAL A 78 -5.50 7.26 -0.50
C VAL A 78 -5.91 5.80 -0.61
N TRP A 79 -6.31 5.17 0.50
CA TRP A 79 -6.44 3.73 0.57
C TRP A 79 -7.75 3.24 1.19
N ALA A 80 -8.42 4.03 2.03
CA ALA A 80 -9.60 3.59 2.76
C ALA A 80 -10.78 3.28 1.80
N VAL A 81 -11.46 2.16 2.07
CA VAL A 81 -12.66 1.76 1.32
C VAL A 81 -13.86 2.61 1.80
N PRO A 82 -14.54 3.33 0.91
CA PRO A 82 -15.81 3.98 1.23
C PRO A 82 -16.87 2.97 1.67
N GLN A 83 -17.78 3.36 2.56
CA GLN A 83 -18.78 2.44 3.13
C GLN A 83 -19.66 1.79 2.06
N GLU A 84 -19.92 2.48 0.95
CA GLU A 84 -20.73 1.99 -0.16
C GLU A 84 -20.09 0.78 -0.86
N LEU A 85 -18.79 0.54 -0.65
CA LEU A 85 -18.00 -0.53 -1.26
C LEU A 85 -17.51 -1.58 -0.26
N ALA A 86 -17.99 -1.56 1.00
CA ALA A 86 -17.48 -2.41 2.08
C ALA A 86 -17.64 -3.95 1.86
N GLY A 87 -18.42 -4.37 0.86
CA GLY A 87 -18.60 -5.77 0.48
C GLY A 87 -17.97 -6.16 -0.86
N ASP A 88 -17.27 -5.24 -1.53
CA ASP A 88 -16.65 -5.51 -2.82
C ASP A 88 -15.20 -6.02 -2.62
N ASN A 89 -14.94 -7.25 -3.06
CA ASN A 89 -13.63 -7.88 -2.93
C ASN A 89 -12.53 -7.13 -3.70
N LEU A 90 -12.85 -6.59 -4.88
CA LEU A 90 -11.90 -5.81 -5.68
C LEU A 90 -11.55 -4.50 -4.96
N ALA A 91 -12.54 -3.85 -4.35
CA ALA A 91 -12.34 -2.67 -3.52
C ALA A 91 -11.43 -2.97 -2.31
N TYR A 92 -11.65 -4.10 -1.64
CA TYR A 92 -10.81 -4.51 -0.51
C TYR A 92 -9.36 -4.80 -0.91
N GLU A 93 -9.16 -5.55 -2.00
CA GLU A 93 -7.81 -5.81 -2.52
C GLU A 93 -7.09 -4.51 -2.91
N LEU A 94 -7.81 -3.59 -3.57
CA LEU A 94 -7.25 -2.30 -3.95
C LEU A 94 -6.83 -1.48 -2.72
N SER A 95 -7.65 -1.48 -1.67
CA SER A 95 -7.38 -0.77 -0.42
C SER A 95 -6.08 -1.26 0.21
N LEU A 96 -5.89 -2.57 0.32
CA LEU A 96 -4.67 -3.16 0.86
C LEU A 96 -3.45 -2.86 -0.03
N ALA A 97 -3.61 -2.92 -1.35
CA ALA A 97 -2.55 -2.58 -2.29
C ALA A 97 -2.11 -1.12 -2.13
N LEU A 98 -3.07 -0.19 -2.08
CA LEU A 98 -2.81 1.24 -1.91
C LEU A 98 -2.25 1.59 -0.54
N LEU A 99 -2.71 0.94 0.53
CA LEU A 99 -2.13 1.10 1.86
C LEU A 99 -0.65 0.70 1.83
N ASN A 100 -0.33 -0.49 1.33
CA ASN A 100 1.05 -0.95 1.22
C ASN A 100 1.92 0.02 0.42
N ARG A 101 1.42 0.50 -0.73
CA ARG A 101 2.14 1.47 -1.55
C ARG A 101 2.27 2.83 -0.89
N LEU A 102 1.27 3.29 -0.15
CA LEU A 102 1.34 4.54 0.61
C LEU A 102 2.42 4.46 1.69
N LEU A 103 2.52 3.35 2.42
CA LEU A 103 3.60 3.17 3.42
C LEU A 103 4.97 3.32 2.74
N ASP A 104 5.17 2.64 1.61
CA ASP A 104 6.41 2.71 0.85
C ASP A 104 6.66 4.12 0.28
N VAL A 105 5.63 4.89 -0.10
CA VAL A 105 5.77 6.31 -0.52
C VAL A 105 6.30 7.15 0.63
N LEU A 106 5.75 7.00 1.83
CA LEU A 106 6.19 7.75 3.01
C LEU A 106 7.64 7.42 3.35
N ILE A 107 8.01 6.13 3.33
CA ILE A 107 9.39 5.70 3.54
C ILE A 107 10.31 6.24 2.44
N ALA A 108 9.94 6.14 1.16
CA ALA A 108 10.78 6.59 0.06
C ALA A 108 11.07 8.11 0.09
N LYS A 109 10.13 8.90 0.60
CA LYS A 109 10.33 10.34 0.82
C LYS A 109 11.37 10.64 1.91
N ALA A 110 11.50 9.78 2.91
CA ALA A 110 12.51 9.91 3.96
C ALA A 110 13.86 9.27 3.54
N ASP A 111 13.81 8.05 3.01
CA ASP A 111 14.98 7.31 2.53
C ASP A 111 14.58 6.35 1.40
N TYR A 112 14.87 6.75 0.17
CA TYR A 112 14.56 5.98 -1.02
C TYR A 112 15.28 4.62 -1.07
N SER A 113 16.47 4.53 -0.45
CA SER A 113 17.34 3.35 -0.56
C SER A 113 16.71 2.14 0.11
N LEU A 114 16.04 2.35 1.25
CA LEU A 114 15.35 1.31 2.00
C LEU A 114 14.20 0.66 1.20
N VAL A 115 13.49 1.44 0.40
CA VAL A 115 12.41 0.92 -0.46
C VAL A 115 13.00 0.24 -1.69
N ARG A 116 14.03 0.83 -2.29
CA ARG A 116 14.70 0.28 -3.48
C ARG A 116 15.33 -1.09 -3.21
N GLU A 117 15.94 -1.29 -2.05
CA GLU A 117 16.53 -2.59 -1.66
C GLU A 117 15.49 -3.71 -1.55
N LYS A 118 14.23 -3.35 -1.29
CA LYS A 118 13.10 -4.30 -1.22
C LYS A 118 12.38 -4.46 -2.55
N ALA A 119 12.78 -3.73 -3.59
CA ALA A 119 12.12 -3.75 -4.89
C ALA A 119 12.29 -5.10 -5.58
N SER A 120 11.22 -5.89 -5.62
CA SER A 120 11.05 -6.99 -6.55
C SER A 120 10.08 -6.61 -7.65
N VAL A 121 10.26 -7.24 -8.81
CA VAL A 121 9.31 -7.13 -9.92
C VAL A 121 8.69 -8.49 -10.09
N GLU A 122 7.41 -8.59 -9.79
CA GLU A 122 6.64 -9.81 -9.84
C GLU A 122 5.23 -9.50 -10.30
N VAL A 123 4.73 -10.28 -11.26
CA VAL A 123 3.33 -10.24 -11.64
C VAL A 123 2.61 -11.26 -10.78
N VAL A 124 1.57 -10.81 -10.08
CA VAL A 124 0.74 -11.69 -9.24
C VAL A 124 -0.57 -11.92 -9.97
N GLU A 125 -0.75 -13.13 -10.48
CA GLU A 125 -1.94 -13.50 -11.24
C GLU A 125 -3.20 -13.51 -10.36
N GLY A 126 -4.29 -13.01 -10.93
CA GLY A 126 -5.61 -12.99 -10.31
C GLY A 126 -6.67 -13.62 -11.22
N GLU A 127 -7.88 -13.74 -10.70
CA GLU A 127 -9.01 -14.39 -11.37
C GLU A 127 -9.48 -13.58 -12.60
N THR A 128 -9.24 -12.26 -12.57
CA THR A 128 -9.50 -11.35 -13.68
C THR A 128 -8.28 -10.47 -13.93
N VAL A 129 -8.29 -9.75 -15.06
CA VAL A 129 -7.29 -8.72 -15.34
C VAL A 129 -7.27 -7.67 -14.23
N ALA A 130 -8.43 -7.23 -13.73
CA ALA A 130 -8.51 -6.24 -12.66
C ALA A 130 -7.81 -6.74 -11.37
N HIS A 131 -8.09 -7.97 -10.94
CA HIS A 131 -7.42 -8.59 -9.79
C HIS A 131 -5.91 -8.73 -10.02
N THR A 132 -5.49 -9.15 -11.22
CA THR A 132 -4.06 -9.25 -11.57
C THR A 132 -3.36 -7.90 -11.47
N LEU A 133 -3.99 -6.83 -11.96
CA LEU A 133 -3.44 -5.47 -11.90
C LEU A 133 -3.27 -4.99 -10.44
N ILE A 134 -4.28 -5.21 -9.59
CA ILE A 134 -4.24 -4.82 -8.18
C ILE A 134 -3.20 -5.64 -7.40
N ARG A 135 -3.18 -6.95 -7.59
CA ARG A 135 -2.23 -7.83 -6.88
C ARG A 135 -0.80 -7.55 -7.31
N THR A 136 -0.57 -7.26 -8.59
CA THR A 136 0.72 -6.78 -9.08
C THR A 136 1.08 -5.43 -8.46
N LEU A 137 0.14 -4.47 -8.40
CA LEU A 137 0.34 -3.19 -7.70
C LEU A 137 0.71 -3.39 -6.22
N ALA A 138 0.14 -4.40 -5.55
CA ALA A 138 0.40 -4.70 -4.14
C ALA A 138 1.85 -5.15 -3.88
N VAL A 139 2.58 -5.63 -4.88
CA VAL A 139 4.00 -6.03 -4.76
C VAL A 139 4.97 -5.12 -5.54
N ASP A 140 4.50 -4.38 -6.54
CA ASP A 140 5.32 -3.46 -7.33
C ASP A 140 5.57 -2.11 -6.62
N VAL A 141 6.76 -1.96 -6.04
CA VAL A 141 7.18 -0.73 -5.36
C VAL A 141 7.47 0.44 -6.32
N SER A 142 7.49 0.21 -7.63
CA SER A 142 7.80 1.28 -8.59
C SER A 142 6.76 2.41 -8.54
N VAL A 143 5.49 2.11 -8.27
CA VAL A 143 4.46 3.13 -8.04
C VAL A 143 4.87 4.04 -6.88
N SER A 144 5.30 3.44 -5.76
CA SER A 144 5.69 4.20 -4.58
C SER A 144 6.89 5.11 -4.85
N LEU A 145 7.87 4.62 -5.59
CA LEU A 145 9.03 5.41 -6.01
C LEU A 145 8.63 6.57 -6.92
N ALA A 146 7.77 6.32 -7.92
CA ALA A 146 7.31 7.36 -8.82
C ALA A 146 6.51 8.45 -8.10
N VAL A 147 5.59 8.08 -7.22
CA VAL A 147 4.79 9.01 -6.40
C VAL A 147 5.67 9.80 -5.42
N ALA A 148 6.78 9.22 -4.96
CA ALA A 148 7.78 9.91 -4.15
C ALA A 148 8.72 10.82 -4.97
N GLY A 149 8.62 10.84 -6.31
CA GLY A 149 9.41 11.70 -7.19
C GLY A 149 10.60 11.02 -7.90
N TYR A 150 10.82 9.73 -7.65
CA TYR A 150 11.91 8.94 -8.26
C TYR A 150 11.44 8.25 -9.55
N THR A 151 10.93 9.03 -10.50
CA THR A 151 10.26 8.53 -11.71
C THR A 151 11.19 7.74 -12.64
N SER A 152 12.48 8.10 -12.71
CA SER A 152 13.47 7.41 -13.54
C SER A 152 13.71 5.97 -13.06
N GLU A 153 13.96 5.83 -11.76
CA GLU A 153 14.16 4.55 -11.08
C GLU A 153 12.91 3.68 -11.17
N ALA A 154 11.74 4.29 -10.95
CA ALA A 154 10.47 3.60 -11.07
C ALA A 154 10.23 3.06 -12.49
N SER A 155 10.49 3.87 -13.52
CA SER A 155 10.33 3.45 -14.92
C SER A 155 11.23 2.27 -15.29
N GLN A 156 12.45 2.25 -14.75
CA GLN A 156 13.38 1.12 -14.93
C GLN A 156 12.84 -0.17 -14.30
N LEU A 157 12.18 -0.09 -13.15
CA LEU A 157 11.55 -1.26 -12.51
C LEU A 157 10.37 -1.77 -13.32
N VAL A 158 9.46 -0.88 -13.74
CA VAL A 158 8.29 -1.26 -14.57
C VAL A 158 8.73 -1.93 -15.87
N ALA A 159 9.79 -1.41 -16.50
CA ALA A 159 10.32 -1.96 -17.74
C ALA A 159 10.83 -3.40 -17.61
N LYS A 160 11.17 -3.88 -16.40
CA LYS A 160 11.54 -5.28 -16.19
C LYS A 160 10.38 -6.26 -16.42
N MET A 161 9.14 -5.78 -16.46
CA MET A 161 7.97 -6.57 -16.82
C MET A 161 7.70 -6.63 -18.32
N ALA A 162 8.53 -6.00 -19.17
CA ALA A 162 8.22 -5.79 -20.59
C ALA A 162 7.87 -7.07 -21.37
N ASP A 163 8.47 -8.20 -20.99
CA ASP A 163 8.25 -9.49 -21.66
C ASP A 163 6.97 -10.20 -21.18
N HIS A 164 6.33 -9.72 -20.11
CA HIS A 164 5.11 -10.34 -19.59
C HIS A 164 3.86 -9.90 -20.38
N PRO A 165 2.93 -10.80 -20.74
CA PRO A 165 1.73 -10.45 -21.50
C PRO A 165 0.86 -9.34 -20.88
N ILE A 166 0.85 -9.24 -19.55
CA ILE A 166 0.11 -8.20 -18.81
C ILE A 166 0.72 -6.80 -18.94
N TYR A 167 1.97 -6.69 -19.38
CA TYR A 167 2.79 -5.48 -19.29
C TYR A 167 2.09 -4.23 -19.80
N ASN A 168 1.49 -4.30 -21.00
CA ASN A 168 0.86 -3.12 -21.60
C ASN A 168 -0.36 -2.65 -20.79
N SER A 169 -1.15 -3.59 -20.28
CA SER A 169 -2.29 -3.28 -19.40
C SER A 169 -1.81 -2.72 -18.06
N TYR A 170 -0.77 -3.32 -17.49
CA TYR A 170 -0.20 -2.89 -16.22
C TYR A 170 0.48 -1.53 -16.33
N LYS A 171 1.24 -1.26 -17.39
CA LYS A 171 1.89 0.03 -17.61
C LYS A 171 0.87 1.17 -17.68
N ARG A 172 -0.24 0.99 -18.42
CA ARG A 172 -1.32 2.00 -18.49
C ARG A 172 -1.98 2.21 -17.13
N PHE A 173 -2.20 1.13 -16.39
CA PHE A 173 -2.72 1.20 -15.02
C PHE A 173 -1.76 1.94 -14.10
N TRP A 174 -0.48 1.57 -14.13
CA TRP A 174 0.61 2.19 -13.37
C TRP A 174 0.71 3.69 -13.64
N GLU A 175 0.71 4.12 -14.91
CA GLU A 175 0.75 5.54 -15.29
C GLU A 175 -0.44 6.31 -14.70
N PHE A 176 -1.63 5.69 -14.70
CA PHE A 176 -2.84 6.27 -14.12
C PHE A 176 -2.74 6.36 -12.59
N VAL A 177 -2.30 5.28 -11.92
CA VAL A 177 -2.13 5.20 -10.47
C VAL A 177 -1.14 6.25 -9.98
N VAL A 178 0.02 6.38 -10.63
CA VAL A 178 1.05 7.37 -10.28
C VAL A 178 0.49 8.79 -10.36
N SER A 179 -0.37 9.08 -11.35
CA SER A 179 -0.96 10.40 -11.54
C SER A 179 -2.17 10.67 -10.64
N ASN A 180 -2.83 9.61 -10.14
CA ASN A 180 -4.10 9.67 -9.41
C ASN A 180 -4.05 8.78 -8.17
N PHE A 181 -3.02 8.93 -7.34
CA PHE A 181 -2.75 8.05 -6.20
C PHE A 181 -3.75 8.23 -5.05
N LYS A 182 -5.01 7.87 -5.32
CA LYS A 182 -6.17 7.89 -4.42
C LYS A 182 -7.10 6.73 -4.76
N PHE A 183 -7.80 6.22 -3.75
CA PHE A 183 -8.65 5.03 -3.87
C PHE A 183 -9.70 5.17 -4.98
N MET A 184 -10.57 6.19 -4.89
CA MET A 184 -11.73 6.32 -5.77
C MET A 184 -11.40 6.48 -7.26
N PRO A 185 -10.46 7.35 -7.67
CA PRO A 185 -10.05 7.44 -9.07
C PRO A 185 -9.58 6.10 -9.64
N ILE A 186 -8.76 5.36 -8.88
CA ILE A 186 -8.16 4.10 -9.32
C ILE A 186 -9.23 3.01 -9.42
N TYR A 187 -10.11 2.93 -8.42
CA TYR A 187 -11.23 1.99 -8.42
C TYR A 187 -12.15 2.21 -9.64
N ASN A 188 -12.54 3.47 -9.89
CA ASN A 188 -13.37 3.81 -11.03
C ASN A 188 -12.69 3.49 -12.36
N TRP A 189 -11.38 3.72 -12.48
CA TRP A 189 -10.62 3.35 -13.66
C TRP A 189 -10.66 1.84 -13.92
N LEU A 190 -10.46 1.02 -12.87
CA LEU A 190 -10.54 -0.43 -12.97
C LEU A 190 -11.92 -0.89 -13.45
N LEU A 191 -13.00 -0.31 -12.93
CA LEU A 191 -14.36 -0.63 -13.39
C LEU A 191 -14.62 -0.21 -14.85
N LEU A 192 -14.14 0.96 -15.27
CA LEU A 192 -14.34 1.44 -16.64
C LEU A 192 -13.62 0.58 -17.68
N PHE A 193 -12.42 0.10 -17.37
CA PHE A 193 -11.61 -0.67 -18.31
C PHE A 193 -11.80 -2.19 -18.18
N TYR A 194 -12.20 -2.68 -17.00
CA TYR A 194 -12.24 -4.12 -16.70
C TYR A 194 -13.47 -4.57 -15.88
N GLY A 195 -14.44 -3.69 -15.61
CA GLY A 195 -15.63 -4.01 -14.80
C GLY A 195 -16.68 -4.89 -15.48
N GLN A 196 -16.50 -5.24 -16.77
CA GLN A 196 -17.39 -6.16 -17.47
C GLN A 196 -16.95 -7.62 -17.33
N SER A 197 -17.08 -8.18 -16.13
CA SER A 197 -17.10 -9.63 -15.94
C SER A 197 -18.02 -10.08 -14.80
N THR A 198 -19.12 -9.37 -14.56
CA THR A 198 -20.27 -9.88 -13.80
C THR A 198 -21.59 -9.38 -14.42
N SER A 199 -22.16 -10.18 -15.33
CA SER A 199 -23.59 -10.12 -15.61
C SER A 199 -24.11 -11.54 -15.84
N PRO A 200 -24.66 -12.21 -14.80
CA PRO A 200 -25.69 -13.20 -15.01
C PRO A 200 -27.05 -12.49 -14.92
N SER A 201 -27.82 -12.54 -16.02
CA SER A 201 -29.29 -12.35 -16.13
C SER A 201 -29.75 -11.26 -17.11
N SER A 202 -29.51 -11.47 -18.41
CA SER A 202 -30.30 -10.84 -19.48
C SER A 202 -30.74 -11.86 -20.55
N VAL A 203 -31.20 -13.04 -20.11
CA VAL A 203 -31.95 -14.01 -20.92
C VAL A 203 -32.82 -14.77 -19.90
N MET A 204 -34.14 -14.62 -19.75
CA MET A 204 -35.22 -14.51 -20.72
C MET A 204 -36.33 -13.60 -20.15
N ARG A 205 -36.70 -12.54 -20.89
CA ARG A 205 -38.13 -12.23 -21.02
C ARG A 205 -38.68 -13.24 -22.01
N LYS A 206 -39.46 -14.21 -21.53
CA LYS A 206 -40.46 -14.86 -22.37
C LYS A 206 -41.77 -14.17 -22.11
N ASP A 207 -42.08 -13.24 -23.00
CA ASP A 207 -43.44 -12.85 -23.31
C ASP A 207 -44.23 -14.11 -23.66
N THR A 208 -45.19 -14.49 -22.82
CA THR A 208 -46.28 -15.37 -23.23
C THR A 208 -47.58 -14.88 -22.61
N SER A 209 -48.30 -14.09 -23.38
CA SER A 209 -49.77 -14.06 -23.47
C SER A 209 -50.10 -13.44 -24.83
N PRO A 210 -51.24 -13.72 -25.50
CA PRO A 210 -52.32 -14.65 -25.16
C PRO A 210 -52.76 -15.54 -26.36
N SER A 211 -53.50 -16.62 -26.11
CA SER A 211 -54.44 -17.18 -27.10
C SER A 211 -55.26 -18.34 -26.51
N GLY A 212 -56.59 -18.20 -26.51
CA GLY A 212 -57.56 -19.28 -26.26
C GLY A 212 -58.60 -18.93 -25.23
#